data_AF-W2TES1-F1
#
_entry.id   AF-W2TES1-F1
#
_cell.length_a   1.000
_cell.length_b   1.000
_cell.length_c   1.000
_cell.angle_alpha   90.00
_cell.angle_beta   90.00
_cell.angle_gamma   90.00
#
_symmetry.space_group_name_H-M   'P 1'
#
loop_
_entity.id
_entity.type
_entity.pdbx_description
1 polymer ?
#
loop_
_entity_poly.entity_id
_entity_poly.type
_entity_poly.pdbx_seq_one_letter_code
_entity_poly.pdbx_strand_id
1 'polypeptide(L)'
;MFKDLENENWYHGALPLEDVVCLITIRGDFLLRALESEDGRGPMPCLTVRVENHVKDFPIHKIQQANAYLFTIDGVNKAPSFHKYENNE
;
A
#
# COMPACT_ATOMS: atom_id res chain seq x y z
N MET A 1 4.86 -4.87 11.85
CA MET A 1 3.43 -4.47 11.71
C MET A 1 2.81 -4.98 10.41
N PHE A 2 3.58 -5.47 9.44
CA PHE A 2 3.07 -6.05 8.18
C PHE A 2 3.30 -7.55 8.05
N LYS A 3 3.54 -8.26 9.17
CA LYS A 3 3.85 -9.70 9.12
C LYS A 3 2.77 -10.52 8.42
N ASP A 4 1.52 -10.10 8.57
CA ASP A 4 0.39 -10.77 7.93
C ASP A 4 0.36 -10.55 6.42
N LEU A 5 1.03 -9.50 5.92
CA LEU A 5 1.14 -9.18 4.50
C LEU A 5 2.33 -9.86 3.83
N GLU A 6 3.31 -10.35 4.59
CA GLU A 6 4.53 -10.97 4.03
C GLU A 6 4.23 -12.21 3.16
N ASN A 7 3.04 -12.81 3.32
CA ASN A 7 2.58 -13.95 2.52
C ASN A 7 1.69 -13.56 1.34
N GLU A 8 1.34 -12.28 1.20
CA GLU A 8 0.46 -11.79 0.14
C GLU A 8 1.26 -11.53 -1.12
N ASN A 9 0.84 -12.10 -2.25
CA ASN A 9 1.54 -11.93 -3.53
C ASN A 9 1.52 -10.49 -4.09
N TRP A 10 0.65 -9.64 -3.53
CA TRP A 10 0.52 -8.22 -3.85
C TRP A 10 1.29 -7.31 -2.88
N TYR A 11 2.02 -7.87 -1.90
CA TYR A 11 2.92 -7.13 -1.03
C TYR A 11 4.39 -7.47 -1.32
N HIS A 12 5.21 -6.45 -1.59
CA HIS A 12 6.59 -6.64 -2.08
C HIS A 12 7.68 -6.13 -1.12
N GLY A 13 7.33 -5.79 0.13
CA GLY A 13 8.31 -5.23 1.06
C GLY A 13 8.91 -3.90 0.55
N ALA A 14 10.19 -3.67 0.81
CA ALA A 14 10.91 -2.45 0.42
C ALA A 14 11.37 -2.48 -1.05
N LEU A 15 10.41 -2.61 -1.98
CA LEU A 15 10.69 -2.60 -3.42
C LEU A 15 10.80 -1.14 -3.94
N PRO A 16 11.88 -0.79 -4.66
CA PRO A 16 12.08 0.55 -5.21
C PRO A 16 11.16 0.79 -6.42
N LEU A 17 10.88 2.06 -6.72
CA LEU A 17 9.90 2.42 -7.74
C LEU A 17 10.32 1.98 -9.15
N GLU A 18 11.62 1.96 -9.44
CA GLU A 18 12.17 1.52 -10.73
C GLU A 18 11.86 0.05 -11.03
N ASP A 19 11.75 -0.80 -10.00
CA ASP A 19 11.42 -2.21 -10.18
C ASP A 19 9.90 -2.42 -10.27
N VAL A 20 9.11 -1.56 -9.62
CA VAL A 20 7.64 -1.60 -9.63
C VAL A 20 7.08 -1.39 -11.04
N VAL A 21 7.67 -0.51 -11.86
CA VAL A 21 7.14 -0.19 -13.19
C VAL A 21 7.07 -1.41 -14.11
N CYS A 22 7.91 -2.41 -13.88
CA CYS A 22 7.94 -3.68 -14.62
C CYS A 22 6.89 -4.69 -14.12
N LEU A 23 6.38 -4.53 -12.90
CA LEU A 23 5.40 -5.43 -12.27
C LEU A 23 3.95 -4.98 -12.48
N ILE A 24 3.71 -3.67 -12.53
CA ILE A 24 2.38 -3.09 -12.75
C ILE A 24 2.29 -2.49 -14.16
N THR A 25 1.79 -3.27 -15.11
CA THR A 25 1.93 -2.98 -16.55
C THR A 25 0.64 -2.45 -17.16
N ILE A 26 -0.52 -2.91 -16.70
CA ILE A 26 -1.82 -2.51 -17.23
C ILE A 26 -2.56 -1.59 -16.27
N ARG A 27 -3.44 -0.74 -16.82
CA ARG A 27 -4.29 0.15 -16.01
C ARG A 27 -5.06 -0.67 -14.97
N GLY A 28 -4.95 -0.28 -13.71
CA GLY A 28 -5.58 -0.96 -12.59
C GLY A 28 -4.67 -1.94 -11.85
N ASP A 29 -3.52 -2.31 -12.43
CA ASP A 29 -2.50 -3.05 -11.69
C ASP A 29 -2.04 -2.26 -10.48
N PHE A 30 -1.84 -2.96 -9.37
CA PHE A 30 -1.38 -2.38 -8.14
C PHE A 30 -0.53 -3.36 -7.34
N LEU A 31 0.26 -2.80 -6.43
CA LEU A 31 0.91 -3.54 -5.36
C LEU A 31 1.03 -2.66 -4.12
N LEU A 32 1.31 -3.30 -2.99
CA LEU A 32 1.67 -2.64 -1.76
C LEU A 32 3.18 -2.80 -1.53
N ARG A 33 3.85 -1.70 -1.18
CA ARG A 33 5.27 -1.69 -0.82
C ARG A 33 5.51 -0.87 0.44
N ALA A 34 6.62 -1.14 1.11
CA ALA A 34 7.10 -0.35 2.24
C ALA A 34 7.98 0.79 1.73
N LEU A 35 7.61 2.02 2.07
CA LEU A 35 8.47 3.18 1.97
C LEU A 35 9.36 3.26 3.21
N GLU A 36 10.61 3.63 2.99
CA GLU A 36 11.45 4.09 4.09
C GLU A 36 10.79 5.32 4.74
N SER A 37 10.80 5.34 6.06
CA SER A 37 10.30 6.47 6.82
C SER A 37 11.42 7.44 7.13
N GLU A 38 11.17 8.71 6.89
CA GLU A 38 11.98 9.78 7.44
C GLU A 38 11.74 9.88 8.97
N ASP A 39 12.75 10.33 9.72
CA ASP A 39 12.67 10.68 11.14
C ASP A 39 12.37 9.54 12.14
N GLY A 40 12.89 8.34 11.89
CA GLY A 40 12.90 7.25 12.90
C GLY A 40 11.54 6.63 13.19
N ARG A 41 10.53 6.90 12.34
CA ARG A 41 9.30 6.13 12.32
C ARG A 41 9.58 4.74 11.74
N GLY A 42 8.61 3.82 11.84
CA GLY A 42 8.70 2.54 11.14
C GLY A 42 8.34 2.68 9.66
N PRO A 43 8.63 1.67 8.82
CA PRO A 43 8.31 1.70 7.39
C PRO A 43 6.83 2.01 7.15
N MET A 44 6.56 2.87 6.16
CA MET A 44 5.20 3.31 5.82
C MET A 44 4.68 2.50 4.63
N PRO A 45 3.51 1.86 4.72
CA PRO A 45 2.93 1.14 3.60
C PRO A 45 2.47 2.15 2.54
N CYS A 46 2.67 1.82 1.28
CA CYS A 46 2.28 2.64 0.13
C CYS A 46 1.63 1.76 -0.92
N LEU A 47 0.44 2.17 -1.34
CA LEU A 47 -0.25 1.60 -2.48
C LEU A 47 0.31 2.23 -3.74
N THR A 48 0.91 1.43 -4.61
CA THR A 48 1.41 1.89 -5.90
C THR A 48 0.51 1.33 -7.00
N VAL A 49 -0.03 2.21 -7.85
CA VAL A 49 -1.07 1.88 -8.84
C VAL A 49 -0.67 2.38 -10.23
N ARG A 50 -0.96 1.58 -11.25
CA ARG A 50 -0.92 1.99 -12.66
C ARG A 50 -2.22 2.71 -13.02
N VAL A 51 -2.14 4.02 -13.18
CA VAL A 51 -3.24 4.87 -13.64
C VAL A 51 -2.91 5.38 -15.03
N GLU A 52 -3.57 4.82 -16.04
CA GLU A 52 -3.27 5.08 -17.46
C GLU A 52 -1.79 4.81 -17.75
N ASN A 53 -1.05 5.80 -18.25
CA ASN A 53 0.39 5.68 -18.55
C ASN A 53 1.29 6.05 -17.36
N HIS A 54 0.71 6.32 -16.19
CA HIS A 54 1.46 6.78 -15.01
C HIS A 54 1.46 5.74 -13.89
N VAL A 55 2.58 5.65 -13.17
CA VAL A 55 2.61 5.02 -11.85
C VAL A 55 2.39 6.10 -10.80
N LYS A 56 1.50 5.84 -9.85
CA LYS A 56 1.22 6.74 -8.73
C LYS A 56 1.34 6.02 -7.41
N ASP A 57 1.96 6.71 -6.46
CA ASP A 57 2.08 6.29 -5.08
C ASP A 57 1.02 6.96 -4.21
N PHE A 58 0.39 6.17 -3.34
CA PHE A 58 -0.56 6.60 -2.33
C PHE A 58 -0.08 6.06 -0.98
N PRO A 59 0.71 6.85 -0.23
CA PRO A 59 1.10 6.50 1.13
C PRO A 59 -0.12 6.25 2.01
N ILE A 60 -0.08 5.16 2.79
CA ILE A 60 -1.15 4.82 3.70
C ILE A 60 -0.76 5.23 5.12
N HIS A 61 -1.49 6.20 5.63
CA HIS A 61 -1.31 6.73 6.97
C HIS A 61 -2.07 5.90 8.00
N LYS A 62 -1.46 5.76 9.17
CA LYS A 62 -2.06 5.13 10.35
C LYS A 62 -2.57 6.23 11.29
N ILE A 63 -3.86 6.17 11.62
CA ILE A 63 -4.52 7.08 12.55
C ILE A 63 -4.93 6.30 13.80
N GLN A 64 -4.68 6.85 14.97
CA GLN A 64 -5.22 6.33 16.22
C GLN A 64 -6.56 7.00 16.51
N GLN A 65 -7.63 6.21 16.65
CA GLN A 65 -8.95 6.72 17.01
C GLN A 65 -9.53 5.85 18.14
N ALA A 66 -9.75 6.49 19.30
CA ALA A 66 -10.11 5.81 20.54
C ALA A 66 -9.16 4.64 20.84
N ASN A 67 -9.66 3.40 20.75
CA ASN A 67 -8.92 2.17 21.06
C ASN A 67 -8.55 1.36 19.81
N ALA A 68 -8.69 1.94 18.62
CA ALA A 68 -8.39 1.28 17.36
C ALA A 68 -7.36 2.06 16.52
N TYR A 69 -6.65 1.32 15.67
CA TYR A 69 -5.87 1.90 14.59
C TYR A 69 -6.64 1.77 13.29
N LEU A 70 -6.69 2.86 12.54
CA LEU A 70 -7.31 2.94 11.23
C LEU A 70 -6.28 3.36 10.20
N PHE A 71 -6.49 2.93 8.96
CA PHE A 71 -5.62 3.20 7.83
C PHE A 71 -6.35 4.04 6.78
N THR A 72 -5.65 4.98 6.16
CA THR A 72 -6.22 5.89 5.17
C THR A 72 -5.18 6.39 4.18
N ILE A 73 -5.60 6.66 2.94
CA ILE A 73 -4.77 7.31 1.91
C ILE A 73 -5.10 8.79 1.72
N ASP A 74 -6.25 9.24 2.24
CA ASP A 74 -6.80 10.58 1.97
C ASP A 74 -7.19 11.35 3.26
N GLY A 75 -7.08 10.71 4.43
CA GLY A 75 -7.51 11.26 5.71
C GLY A 75 -9.02 11.15 5.97
N VAL A 76 -9.82 10.86 4.94
CA VAL A 76 -11.28 10.84 4.98
C VAL A 76 -11.77 9.41 5.12
N ASN A 77 -11.49 8.55 4.14
CA ASN A 77 -11.90 7.16 4.09
C ASN A 77 -10.94 6.31 4.93
N LYS A 78 -11.51 5.47 5.81
CA LYS A 78 -10.74 4.73 6.83
C LYS A 78 -11.10 3.26 6.81
N ALA A 79 -10.10 2.40 6.91
CA ALA A 79 -10.26 0.95 7.02
C ALA A 79 -9.50 0.41 8.24
N PRO A 80 -10.00 -0.65 8.91
CA PRO A 80 -9.32 -1.26 10.05
C PRO A 80 -8.15 -2.17 9.65
N SER A 81 -8.08 -2.59 8.38
CA SER A 81 -7.11 -3.57 7.88
C SER A 81 -6.90 -3.42 6.37
N PHE A 82 -5.89 -4.12 5.85
CA PHE A 82 -5.59 -4.24 4.42
C PHE A 82 -6.17 -5.54 3.90
N HIS A 83 -7.07 -5.46 2.92
CA HIS A 83 -7.59 -6.63 2.22
C HIS A 83 -7.68 -6.32 0.73
N LYS A 84 -7.21 -7.25 -0.10
CA LYS A 84 -7.55 -7.28 -1.51
C LYS A 84 -8.91 -7.95 -1.64
N TYR A 85 -9.87 -7.25 -2.25
CA TYR A 85 -11.13 -7.87 -2.64
C TYR A 85 -10.92 -8.61 -3.96
N GLU A 86 -11.09 -9.92 -3.95
CA GLU A 86 -11.18 -10.70 -5.18
C GLU A 86 -12.65 -10.77 -5.57
N ASN A 87 -13.01 -10.16 -6.70
CA ASN A 87 -14.30 -10.42 -7.31
C ASN A 87 -14.20 -11.80 -7.96
N ASN A 88 -14.91 -12.78 -7.41
CA ASN A 88 -15.10 -14.06 -8.09
C ASN A 88 -15.95 -13.78 -9.35
N GLU A 89 -15.30 -13.73 -10.52
CA GLU A 89 -15.98 -13.87 -11.81
C GLU A 89 -16.43 -15.31 -12.04
#